data_AF-A0A5C5G4D8-F1
#
_entry.id   AF-A0A5C5G4D8-F1
#
_cell.length_a   1.000
_cell.length_b   1.000
_cell.length_c   1.000
_cell.angle_alpha   90.00
_cell.angle_beta   90.00
_cell.angle_gamma   90.00
#
_symmetry.space_group_name_H-M   'P 1'
#
loop_
_entity.id
_entity.type
_entity.pdbx_description
1 polymer ?
#
loop_
_entity_poly.entity_id
_entity_poly.type
_entity_poly.pdbx_seq_one_letter_code
_entity_poly.pdbx_strand_id
1 'polypeptide(L)'
;MPSLAPTSRRAACTLSHALKRSASTTRRPSKPPIAPAPPAAPRPRLKSLSNLDPAAHRLAFRSLPYASPPHLVAPSPSHLTYHAQPYFSLRCFPSVPRSDRTPLWGVTRPRPRAKTESVHPVDFLRGRTASSSSRVDSPFLSPSELRASLAAHSHSHRSNTQPKPYTLDLTLFASKKRVHKSAVVRERCKRRVREAVRLVVARGARGCAAAPTAAAAGEGLETREEDLRETGPRKWLVPGHHYILSLTLEVYRAPLPLLVDHLRTALRSIRRKAEAAILARQLADLELCPRATRRTDDDDDGAAPGRECTPPGA
;
A
#
# COMPACT_ATOMS: atom_id res chain seq x y z
N MET A 1 0.57 53.43 -19.63
CA MET A 1 -0.78 53.09 -20.13
C MET A 1 -0.78 53.13 -21.65
N PRO A 2 -0.68 51.98 -22.33
CA PRO A 2 -1.25 51.83 -23.65
C PRO A 2 -2.24 50.66 -23.70
N SER A 3 -3.48 51.02 -24.01
CA SER A 3 -4.58 50.18 -24.43
C SER A 3 -4.39 49.81 -25.89
N LEU A 4 -4.46 48.52 -26.27
CA LEU A 4 -4.79 48.09 -27.63
C LEU A 4 -5.40 46.67 -27.67
N ALA A 5 -6.71 46.67 -27.94
CA ALA A 5 -7.53 45.81 -28.81
C ALA A 5 -7.57 44.26 -28.67
N PRO A 6 -8.79 43.66 -28.68
CA PRO A 6 -9.02 42.22 -28.77
C PRO A 6 -9.22 41.78 -30.23
N THR A 7 -8.59 40.68 -30.65
CA THR A 7 -8.85 40.05 -31.95
C THR A 7 -9.11 38.56 -31.82
N SER A 8 -10.05 38.12 -32.66
CA SER A 8 -10.28 36.74 -33.12
C SER A 8 -11.28 35.87 -32.36
N ARG A 9 -12.56 36.17 -32.62
CA ARG A 9 -13.61 35.15 -32.83
C ARG A 9 -13.39 34.49 -34.20
N ARG A 10 -13.41 33.16 -34.26
CA ARG A 10 -14.00 32.28 -35.31
C ARG A 10 -13.15 31.03 -35.57
N ALA A 11 -13.64 29.88 -35.10
CA ALA A 11 -13.49 28.59 -35.79
C ALA A 11 -14.43 27.56 -35.14
N ALA A 12 -15.72 27.67 -35.44
CA ALA A 12 -16.70 26.63 -35.12
C ALA A 12 -17.44 26.28 -36.42
N CYS A 13 -16.95 25.28 -37.14
CA CYS A 13 -17.73 24.58 -38.16
C CYS A 13 -17.06 23.24 -38.53
N THR A 14 -17.92 22.24 -38.72
CA THR A 14 -17.72 20.97 -39.45
C THR A 14 -16.95 19.82 -38.78
N LEU A 15 -17.64 19.04 -37.94
CA LEU A 15 -17.24 17.65 -37.59
C LEU A 15 -18.46 16.71 -37.42
N SER A 16 -19.44 16.79 -38.33
CA SER A 16 -20.71 16.04 -38.19
C SER A 16 -20.92 14.87 -39.17
N HIS A 17 -19.96 14.52 -40.03
CA HIS A 17 -20.28 13.65 -41.18
C HIS A 17 -19.48 12.34 -41.37
N ALA A 18 -18.78 11.83 -40.35
CA ALA A 18 -17.91 10.64 -40.51
C ALA A 18 -18.33 9.37 -39.75
N LEU A 19 -19.61 9.20 -39.37
CA LEU A 19 -20.07 8.08 -38.52
C LEU A 19 -21.09 7.11 -39.15
N LYS A 20 -21.19 7.03 -40.48
CA LYS A 20 -22.25 6.21 -41.13
C LYS A 20 -21.81 5.02 -41.98
N ARG A 21 -20.57 4.54 -41.91
CA ARG A 21 -20.15 3.35 -42.66
C ARG A 21 -19.20 2.46 -41.86
N SER A 22 -19.74 1.42 -41.23
CA SER A 22 -19.17 0.05 -41.18
C SER A 22 -19.85 -0.76 -40.07
N ALA A 23 -21.04 -1.27 -40.37
CA ALA A 23 -21.66 -2.37 -39.65
C ALA A 23 -21.64 -3.61 -40.56
N SER A 24 -20.44 -4.14 -40.83
CA SER A 24 -20.29 -5.48 -41.38
C SER A 24 -19.94 -6.43 -40.24
N THR A 25 -20.97 -7.10 -39.74
CA THR A 25 -20.86 -8.19 -38.76
C THR A 25 -20.19 -9.38 -39.42
N THR A 26 -18.86 -9.43 -39.39
CA THR A 26 -18.10 -10.63 -39.74
C THR A 26 -18.30 -11.66 -38.63
N ARG A 27 -19.07 -12.70 -38.96
CA ARG A 27 -19.38 -13.86 -38.12
C ARG A 27 -18.07 -14.50 -37.63
N ARG A 28 -17.79 -14.36 -36.34
CA ARG A 28 -16.55 -14.80 -35.70
C ARG A 28 -16.55 -16.34 -35.63
N PRO A 29 -15.55 -17.05 -36.18
CA PRO A 29 -15.47 -18.50 -36.09
C PRO A 29 -15.36 -18.93 -34.62
N SER A 30 -16.12 -19.97 -34.26
CA SER A 30 -16.15 -20.58 -32.93
C SER A 30 -14.73 -20.99 -32.53
N LYS A 31 -14.19 -20.30 -31.53
CA LYS A 31 -12.84 -20.56 -31.01
C LYS A 31 -12.86 -21.92 -30.29
N PRO A 32 -11.99 -22.88 -30.67
CA PRO A 32 -11.94 -24.18 -30.01
C PRO A 32 -11.61 -24.01 -28.52
N PRO A 33 -12.05 -24.94 -27.66
CA PRO A 33 -11.80 -24.91 -26.22
C PRO A 33 -10.30 -24.83 -25.96
N ILE A 34 -9.87 -23.69 -25.43
CA ILE A 34 -8.47 -23.42 -25.10
C ILE A 34 -8.10 -24.32 -23.93
N ALA A 35 -7.24 -25.30 -24.19
CA ALA A 35 -6.61 -26.11 -23.15
C ALA A 35 -6.00 -25.19 -22.07
N PRO A 36 -6.09 -25.55 -20.78
CA PRO A 36 -5.58 -24.73 -19.69
C PRO A 36 -4.11 -24.38 -19.95
N ALA A 37 -3.83 -23.10 -20.16
CA ALA A 37 -2.50 -22.63 -20.48
C ALA A 37 -1.53 -23.07 -19.36
N PRO A 38 -0.36 -23.65 -19.70
CA PRO A 38 0.62 -24.06 -18.71
C PRO A 38 0.99 -22.85 -17.82
N PRO A 39 1.27 -23.08 -16.53
CA PRO A 39 1.58 -22.00 -15.60
C PRO A 39 2.72 -21.16 -16.16
N ALA A 40 2.45 -19.88 -16.39
CA ALA A 40 3.38 -18.98 -17.05
C ALA A 40 4.73 -19.01 -16.31
N ALA A 41 5.79 -19.38 -17.02
CA ALA A 41 7.14 -19.44 -16.46
C ALA A 41 7.48 -18.11 -15.75
N PRO A 42 8.09 -18.16 -14.56
CA PRO A 42 8.45 -16.96 -13.82
C PRO A 42 9.38 -16.11 -14.69
N ARG A 43 8.97 -14.86 -14.95
CA ARG A 43 9.75 -13.94 -15.78
C ARG A 43 11.13 -13.73 -15.13
N PRO A 44 12.22 -13.73 -15.92
CA PRO A 44 13.57 -13.57 -15.38
C PRO A 44 13.66 -12.27 -14.58
N ARG A 45 14.14 -12.38 -13.33
CA ARG A 45 14.46 -11.22 -12.49
C ARG A 45 15.65 -10.49 -13.11
N LEU A 46 15.80 -9.20 -12.81
CA LEU A 46 17.01 -8.46 -13.16
C LEU A 46 18.20 -9.20 -12.53
N LYS A 47 19.24 -9.48 -13.35
CA LYS A 47 20.42 -10.24 -12.91
C LYS A 47 21.11 -9.60 -11.70
N SER A 48 21.06 -8.27 -11.56
CA SER A 48 21.60 -7.56 -10.39
C SER A 48 20.86 -7.87 -9.08
N LEU A 49 19.62 -8.36 -9.15
CA LEU A 49 18.84 -8.70 -7.97
C LEU A 49 18.89 -10.18 -7.56
N SER A 50 19.40 -11.08 -8.41
CA SER A 50 19.43 -12.51 -8.08
C SER A 50 20.38 -12.80 -6.92
N ASN A 51 21.39 -11.94 -6.74
CA ASN A 51 22.43 -12.12 -5.72
C ASN A 51 22.06 -11.49 -4.37
N LEU A 52 20.91 -10.83 -4.26
CA LEU A 52 20.50 -10.15 -3.04
C LEU A 52 19.67 -11.09 -2.16
N ASP A 53 20.04 -11.15 -0.88
CA ASP A 53 19.36 -11.95 0.13
C ASP A 53 17.83 -11.76 0.12
N PRO A 54 17.07 -12.83 0.40
CA PRO A 54 15.62 -12.74 0.48
C PRO A 54 15.23 -11.64 1.48
N ALA A 55 14.41 -10.70 1.04
CA ALA A 55 14.03 -9.57 1.88
C ALA A 55 13.27 -10.07 3.11
N ALA A 56 13.62 -9.55 4.30
CA ALA A 56 12.97 -9.88 5.57
C ALA A 56 11.45 -9.64 5.54
N HIS A 57 10.99 -8.69 4.72
CA HIS A 57 9.58 -8.36 4.57
C HIS A 57 9.11 -8.48 3.12
N ARG A 58 8.04 -9.26 2.92
CA ARG A 58 7.34 -9.32 1.63
C ARG A 58 6.42 -8.12 1.49
N LEU A 59 6.66 -7.27 0.49
CA LEU A 59 5.78 -6.15 0.16
C LEU A 59 4.77 -6.52 -0.90
N ALA A 60 3.49 -6.45 -0.54
CA ALA A 60 2.38 -6.60 -1.47
C ALA A 60 1.91 -5.22 -1.95
N PHE A 61 1.92 -5.00 -3.27
CA PHE A 61 1.45 -3.76 -3.88
C PHE A 61 -0.02 -3.88 -4.22
N ARG A 62 -0.84 -3.00 -3.66
CA ARG A 62 -2.25 -2.85 -4.02
C ARG A 62 -2.44 -1.55 -4.77
N SER A 63 -3.00 -1.63 -5.97
CA SER A 63 -3.48 -0.44 -6.68
C SER A 63 -4.87 -0.08 -6.18
N LEU A 64 -5.20 1.21 -6.20
CA LEU A 64 -6.56 1.66 -5.96
C LEU A 64 -7.53 0.97 -6.94
N PRO A 65 -8.71 0.53 -6.47
CA PRO A 65 -9.74 0.00 -7.36
C PRO A 65 -10.17 1.11 -8.32
N TYR A 66 -10.50 0.77 -9.57
CA TYR A 66 -11.00 1.75 -10.55
C TYR A 66 -12.27 2.48 -10.10
N ALA A 67 -13.02 1.88 -9.17
CA ALA A 67 -14.21 2.46 -8.54
C ALA A 67 -13.88 3.35 -7.32
N SER A 68 -12.60 3.63 -7.04
CA SER A 68 -12.25 4.57 -5.98
C SER A 68 -12.81 5.95 -6.32
N PRO A 69 -13.39 6.68 -5.35
CA PRO A 69 -13.99 7.98 -5.63
C PRO A 69 -13.02 8.92 -6.37
N PRO A 70 -13.50 9.67 -7.38
CA PRO A 70 -12.65 10.53 -8.20
C PRO A 70 -11.96 11.63 -7.37
N HIS A 71 -12.52 11.99 -6.21
CA HIS A 71 -11.91 12.95 -5.29
C HIS A 71 -10.58 12.47 -4.70
N LEU A 72 -10.28 11.16 -4.70
CA LEU A 72 -8.95 10.64 -4.31
C LEU A 72 -7.89 10.89 -5.40
N VAL A 73 -8.33 11.13 -6.64
CA VAL A 73 -7.46 11.49 -7.76
C VAL A 73 -7.35 13.01 -7.89
N ALA A 74 -8.42 13.73 -7.53
CA ALA A 74 -8.42 15.18 -7.46
C ALA A 74 -7.58 15.67 -6.25
N PRO A 75 -6.81 16.75 -6.40
CA PRO A 75 -6.02 17.31 -5.31
C PRO A 75 -6.94 17.88 -4.22
N SER A 76 -7.18 17.13 -3.15
CA SER A 76 -7.70 17.71 -1.90
C SER A 76 -6.65 18.65 -1.31
N PRO A 77 -6.98 19.81 -0.73
CA PRO A 77 -5.97 20.72 -0.14
C PRO A 77 -5.05 20.07 0.90
N SER A 78 -5.46 18.94 1.48
CA SER A 78 -4.72 18.20 2.50
C SER A 78 -3.69 17.19 1.97
N HIS A 79 -3.51 17.06 0.65
CA HIS A 79 -2.62 16.04 0.11
C HIS A 79 -1.14 16.44 0.20
N LEU A 80 -0.31 15.50 0.62
CA LEU A 80 1.12 15.70 0.73
C LEU A 80 1.78 15.35 -0.60
N THR A 81 2.45 16.32 -1.21
CA THR A 81 3.16 16.12 -2.47
C THR A 81 4.65 16.31 -2.31
N TYR A 82 5.41 15.45 -2.98
CA TYR A 82 6.84 15.56 -3.20
C TYR A 82 7.13 15.45 -4.70
N HIS A 83 7.94 16.38 -5.21
CA HIS A 83 8.35 16.42 -6.61
C HIS A 83 9.83 16.07 -6.71
N ALA A 84 10.15 14.90 -7.25
CA ALA A 84 11.50 14.48 -7.58
C ALA A 84 11.73 14.73 -9.07
N GLN A 85 11.77 16.01 -9.50
CA GLN A 85 12.01 16.33 -10.90
C GLN A 85 13.45 15.95 -11.29
N PRO A 86 13.68 15.37 -12.48
CA PRO A 86 12.70 15.15 -13.56
C PRO A 86 12.00 13.78 -13.53
N TYR A 87 12.20 12.95 -12.50
CA TYR A 87 11.81 11.53 -12.49
C TYR A 87 10.33 11.27 -12.16
N PHE A 88 9.83 11.78 -11.04
CA PHE A 88 8.48 11.46 -10.60
C PHE A 88 7.90 12.50 -9.65
N SER A 89 6.58 12.44 -9.46
CA SER A 89 5.90 13.12 -8.36
C SER A 89 5.19 12.08 -7.50
N LEU A 90 5.44 12.12 -6.19
CA LEU A 90 4.82 11.27 -5.20
C LEU A 90 3.78 12.07 -4.43
N ARG A 91 2.55 11.57 -4.38
CA ARG A 91 1.45 12.11 -3.57
C ARG A 91 1.06 11.10 -2.52
N CYS A 92 0.65 11.57 -1.36
CA CYS A 92 0.21 10.76 -0.24
C CYS A 92 -1.10 11.31 0.31
N PHE A 93 -2.04 10.41 0.55
CA PHE A 93 -3.38 10.73 1.04
C PHE A 93 -3.68 9.83 2.24
N PRO A 94 -4.34 10.35 3.29
CA PRO A 94 -4.87 9.48 4.33
C PRO A 94 -5.89 8.54 3.67
N SER A 95 -5.70 7.24 3.83
CA SER A 95 -6.76 6.28 3.52
C SER A 95 -7.81 6.44 4.59
N VAL A 96 -9.07 6.60 4.20
CA VAL A 96 -10.17 6.35 5.12
C VAL A 96 -9.96 4.93 5.64
N PRO A 97 -9.80 4.72 6.96
CA PRO A 97 -9.64 3.37 7.48
C PRO A 97 -10.80 2.58 6.92
N ARG A 98 -10.49 1.56 6.12
CA ARG A 98 -11.48 0.57 5.75
C ARG A 98 -11.80 -0.06 7.08
N SER A 99 -12.83 0.43 7.77
CA SER A 99 -13.38 -0.28 8.90
C SER A 99 -13.60 -1.68 8.36
N ASP A 100 -12.88 -2.66 8.90
CA ASP A 100 -12.89 -4.06 8.44
C ASP A 100 -14.29 -4.71 8.58
N ARG A 101 -15.32 -3.89 8.86
CA ARG A 101 -16.68 -4.23 9.23
C ARG A 101 -17.69 -3.15 8.85
N THR A 102 -17.64 -2.60 7.65
CA THR A 102 -18.94 -2.39 6.98
C THR A 102 -19.30 -3.73 6.36
N PRO A 103 -20.15 -4.57 6.99
CA PRO A 103 -20.79 -5.64 6.26
C PRO A 103 -21.42 -5.00 5.03
N LEU A 104 -20.93 -5.37 3.86
CA LEU A 104 -21.57 -5.12 2.58
C LEU A 104 -22.90 -5.88 2.59
N TRP A 105 -23.88 -5.39 3.34
CA TRP A 105 -25.28 -5.77 3.22
C TRP A 105 -25.73 -5.30 1.85
N GLY A 106 -25.60 -6.15 0.84
CA GLY A 106 -26.15 -5.89 -0.49
C GLY A 106 -25.34 -6.44 -1.66
N VAL A 107 -24.05 -6.74 -1.46
CA VAL A 107 -23.30 -7.53 -2.45
C VAL A 107 -22.85 -8.79 -1.76
N THR A 108 -23.73 -9.80 -1.81
CA THR A 108 -23.37 -11.21 -1.67
C THR A 108 -22.31 -11.54 -2.72
N ARG A 109 -21.05 -11.14 -2.47
CA ARG A 109 -19.94 -11.92 -3.00
C ARG A 109 -20.25 -13.32 -2.54
N PRO A 110 -20.40 -14.31 -3.44
CA PRO A 110 -20.59 -15.68 -3.02
C PRO A 110 -19.45 -15.94 -2.05
N ARG A 111 -19.81 -16.10 -0.77
CA ARG A 111 -18.94 -16.68 0.24
C ARG A 111 -18.31 -17.83 -0.51
N PRO A 112 -16.97 -17.88 -0.71
CA PRO A 112 -16.39 -19.05 -1.33
C PRO A 112 -16.98 -20.18 -0.51
N ARG A 113 -17.89 -20.96 -1.12
CA ARG A 113 -18.48 -22.11 -0.47
C ARG A 113 -17.23 -22.76 0.05
N ALA A 114 -17.12 -22.86 1.38
CA ALA A 114 -16.10 -23.68 1.96
C ALA A 114 -16.21 -24.92 1.10
N LYS A 115 -15.17 -25.18 0.30
CA LYS A 115 -15.10 -26.50 -0.29
C LYS A 115 -15.20 -27.30 0.99
N THR A 116 -16.32 -27.98 1.16
CA THR A 116 -16.26 -29.35 1.60
C THR A 116 -15.17 -29.93 0.71
N GLU A 117 -13.91 -29.73 1.15
CA GLU A 117 -13.03 -30.83 1.42
C GLU A 117 -13.98 -31.88 1.95
N SER A 118 -14.55 -32.64 1.00
CA SER A 118 -14.48 -34.08 1.08
C SER A 118 -13.18 -34.34 1.82
N VAL A 119 -13.32 -34.48 3.13
CA VAL A 119 -12.35 -35.14 3.96
C VAL A 119 -12.37 -36.53 3.35
N HIS A 120 -11.66 -36.69 2.23
CA HIS A 120 -11.17 -37.99 1.87
C HIS A 120 -10.37 -38.37 3.11
N PRO A 121 -10.80 -39.39 3.87
CA PRO A 121 -10.00 -39.88 4.98
C PRO A 121 -8.63 -40.11 4.38
N VAL A 122 -7.69 -39.29 4.84
CA VAL A 122 -6.35 -39.32 4.29
C VAL A 122 -5.87 -40.72 4.59
N ASP A 123 -5.56 -41.49 3.55
CA ASP A 123 -4.94 -42.82 3.61
C ASP A 123 -3.51 -42.70 4.16
N PHE A 124 -3.33 -42.03 5.29
CA PHE A 124 -2.07 -41.87 6.02
C PHE A 124 -1.66 -43.16 6.75
N LEU A 125 -2.48 -44.21 6.68
CA LEU A 125 -2.21 -45.52 7.26
C LEU A 125 -1.67 -46.55 6.25
N ARG A 126 -1.35 -46.14 5.02
CA ARG A 126 -0.84 -47.07 4.00
C ARG A 126 0.62 -46.77 3.65
N GLY A 127 1.56 -47.27 4.46
CA GLY A 127 2.97 -47.31 4.04
C GLY A 127 4.06 -47.14 5.10
N ARG A 128 3.77 -47.27 6.40
CA ARG A 128 4.80 -47.35 7.45
C ARG A 128 4.92 -48.75 8.04
N THR A 129 5.09 -49.74 7.17
CA THR A 129 5.47 -51.11 7.56
C THR A 129 6.82 -51.43 6.94
N ALA A 130 7.87 -50.78 7.43
CA ALA A 130 9.23 -51.26 7.21
C ALA A 130 9.74 -51.78 8.56
N SER A 131 9.59 -53.09 8.73
CA SER A 131 10.57 -53.99 9.37
C SER A 131 11.23 -53.46 10.66
N SER A 132 10.51 -53.55 11.77
CA SER A 132 11.10 -53.78 13.09
C SER A 132 10.19 -54.74 13.82
N SER A 133 10.52 -56.03 13.71
CA SER A 133 9.82 -57.11 14.40
C SER A 133 10.09 -57.03 15.90
N SER A 134 9.04 -57.28 16.69
CA SER A 134 9.01 -57.40 18.16
C SER A 134 8.76 -56.10 18.95
N ARG A 135 7.52 -55.60 18.86
CA ARG A 135 6.78 -55.12 20.04
C ARG A 135 5.30 -55.03 19.69
N VAL A 136 4.62 -56.15 19.94
CA VAL A 136 3.18 -56.18 20.16
C VAL A 136 3.00 -55.48 21.51
N ASP A 137 2.53 -54.25 21.52
CA ASP A 137 1.69 -53.70 22.58
C ASP A 137 1.30 -52.25 22.25
N SER A 138 -0.01 -52.03 22.19
CA SER A 138 -0.69 -50.75 22.02
C SER A 138 -0.56 -50.05 20.65
N PRO A 139 -1.60 -50.14 19.78
CA PRO A 139 -1.73 -49.26 18.61
C PRO A 139 -2.04 -47.79 18.99
N PHE A 140 -2.23 -47.51 20.28
CA PHE A 140 -2.49 -46.17 20.78
C PHE A 140 -1.16 -45.53 21.22
N LEU A 141 -0.85 -44.39 20.61
CA LEU A 141 0.18 -43.50 21.10
C LEU A 141 -0.11 -43.20 22.58
N SER A 142 0.91 -43.30 23.41
CA SER A 142 0.77 -42.89 24.80
C SER A 142 0.32 -41.42 24.85
N PRO A 143 -0.44 -41.00 25.88
CA PRO A 143 -0.88 -39.61 26.01
C PRO A 143 0.26 -38.58 25.93
N SER A 144 1.48 -38.96 26.35
CA SER A 144 2.70 -38.16 26.22
C SER A 144 3.16 -38.00 24.77
N GLU A 145 3.17 -39.07 23.98
CA GLU A 145 3.57 -39.02 22.57
C GLU A 145 2.55 -38.25 21.72
N LEU A 146 1.26 -38.35 22.05
CA LEU A 146 0.21 -37.58 21.39
C LEU A 146 0.39 -36.08 21.65
N ARG A 147 0.70 -35.68 22.90
CA ARG A 147 1.03 -34.29 23.23
C ARG A 147 2.31 -33.82 22.55
N ALA A 148 3.35 -34.65 22.49
CA ALA A 148 4.59 -34.31 21.79
C ALA A 148 4.37 -34.13 20.28
N SER A 149 3.54 -34.99 19.67
CA SER A 149 3.16 -34.88 18.25
C SER A 149 2.34 -33.62 17.98
N LEU A 150 1.36 -33.29 18.83
CA LEU A 150 0.59 -32.04 18.74
C LEU A 150 1.47 -30.81 18.96
N ALA A 151 2.42 -30.86 19.89
CA ALA A 151 3.39 -29.80 20.11
C ALA A 151 4.28 -29.61 18.86
N ALA A 152 4.81 -30.69 18.28
CA ALA A 152 5.59 -30.65 17.05
C ALA A 152 4.78 -30.10 15.85
N HIS A 153 3.51 -30.49 15.71
CA HIS A 153 2.62 -29.94 14.69
C HIS A 153 2.29 -28.47 14.94
N SER A 154 2.08 -28.05 16.19
CA SER A 154 1.85 -26.63 16.53
C SER A 154 3.09 -25.77 16.26
N HIS A 155 4.29 -26.31 16.46
CA HIS A 155 5.56 -25.62 16.23
C HIS A 155 5.91 -25.59 14.73
N SER A 156 5.57 -26.64 13.97
CA SER A 156 5.61 -26.65 12.49
C SER A 156 4.67 -25.59 11.89
N HIS A 157 3.45 -25.48 12.42
CA HIS A 157 2.51 -24.45 11.98
C HIS A 157 2.93 -23.04 12.40
N ARG A 158 3.58 -22.85 13.55
CA ARG A 158 4.14 -21.54 13.96
C ARG A 158 5.39 -21.16 13.18
N SER A 159 6.32 -22.07 12.92
CA SER A 159 7.56 -21.79 12.17
C SER A 159 7.29 -21.52 10.67
N ASN A 160 6.17 -21.99 10.13
CA ASN A 160 5.74 -21.64 8.78
C ASN A 160 4.79 -20.43 8.70
N THR A 161 4.56 -19.71 9.82
CA THR A 161 3.95 -18.38 9.74
C THR A 161 4.96 -17.38 9.20
N GLN A 162 5.20 -17.47 7.89
CA GLN A 162 5.85 -16.42 7.13
C GLN A 162 5.23 -15.09 7.56
N PRO A 163 6.05 -14.10 7.98
CA PRO A 163 5.53 -12.83 8.48
C PRO A 163 4.56 -12.26 7.44
N LYS A 164 3.34 -11.94 7.89
CA LYS A 164 2.26 -11.52 7.00
C LYS A 164 2.79 -10.36 6.14
N PRO A 165 2.74 -10.46 4.80
CA PRO A 165 3.34 -9.46 3.92
C PRO A 165 2.77 -8.09 4.24
N TYR A 166 3.65 -7.10 4.39
CA TYR A 166 3.22 -5.73 4.58
C TYR A 166 2.54 -5.25 3.29
N THR A 167 1.29 -4.84 3.39
CA THR A 167 0.51 -4.35 2.25
C THR A 167 0.74 -2.86 2.08
N LEU A 168 1.37 -2.49 0.97
CA LEU A 168 1.54 -1.10 0.53
C LEU A 168 0.46 -0.78 -0.50
N ASP A 169 -0.37 0.21 -0.20
CA ASP A 169 -1.31 0.76 -1.16
C ASP A 169 -0.60 1.82 -2.02
N LEU A 170 0.00 1.37 -3.13
CA LEU A 170 0.74 2.20 -4.07
C LEU A 170 0.14 2.08 -5.47
N THR A 171 -0.31 3.22 -5.99
CA THR A 171 -0.81 3.36 -7.36
C THR A 171 0.21 4.06 -8.23
N LEU A 172 0.62 3.38 -9.32
CA LEU A 172 1.60 3.89 -10.27
C LEU A 172 0.92 4.40 -11.55
N PHE A 173 0.98 5.71 -11.76
CA PHE A 173 0.50 6.34 -12.99
C PHE A 173 1.65 6.55 -13.97
N ALA A 174 1.59 5.83 -15.07
CA ALA A 174 2.44 6.07 -16.25
C ALA A 174 1.52 6.56 -17.36
N SER A 175 1.46 7.88 -17.59
CA SER A 175 0.61 8.46 -18.61
C SER A 175 1.22 8.25 -20.01
N LYS A 176 0.36 8.05 -21.02
CA LYS A 176 0.76 8.00 -22.44
C LYS A 176 1.49 9.28 -22.86
N LYS A 177 1.05 10.44 -22.34
CA LYS A 177 1.61 11.76 -22.67
C LYS A 177 2.93 12.05 -21.96
N ARG A 178 3.09 11.60 -20.70
CA ARG A 178 4.26 11.91 -19.85
C ARG A 178 5.40 10.90 -19.92
N VAL A 179 5.08 9.64 -20.23
CA VAL A 179 6.07 8.55 -20.27
C VAL A 179 6.34 8.17 -21.71
N HIS A 180 5.43 7.42 -22.35
CA HIS A 180 5.63 6.96 -23.72
C HIS A 180 4.33 6.41 -24.33
N LYS A 181 4.22 6.43 -25.67
CA LYS A 181 3.08 5.84 -26.41
C LYS A 181 2.99 4.32 -26.22
N SER A 182 4.13 3.62 -26.27
CA SER A 182 4.21 2.18 -26.08
C SER A 182 3.86 1.76 -24.65
N ALA A 183 2.94 0.81 -24.51
CA ALA A 183 2.55 0.23 -23.23
C ALA A 183 3.71 -0.54 -22.57
N VAL A 184 4.59 -1.15 -23.38
CA VAL A 184 5.73 -1.94 -22.89
C VAL A 184 6.70 -1.05 -22.10
N VAL A 185 7.00 0.13 -22.62
CA VAL A 185 7.89 1.11 -21.96
C VAL A 185 7.27 1.56 -20.63
N ARG A 186 5.98 1.89 -20.62
CA ARG A 186 5.27 2.29 -19.39
C ARG A 186 5.28 1.20 -18.33
N GLU A 187 5.06 -0.05 -18.74
CA GLU A 187 5.09 -1.20 -17.85
C GLU A 187 6.51 -1.47 -17.32
N ARG A 188 7.54 -1.27 -18.15
CA ARG A 188 8.94 -1.34 -17.72
C ARG A 188 9.27 -0.26 -16.67
N CYS A 189 8.83 0.99 -16.85
CA CYS A 189 8.99 2.03 -15.82
C CYS A 189 8.30 1.66 -14.50
N LYS A 190 7.05 1.16 -14.56
CA LYS A 190 6.32 0.71 -13.37
C LYS A 190 7.06 -0.40 -12.63
N ARG A 191 7.59 -1.38 -13.35
CA ARG A 191 8.36 -2.49 -12.74
C ARG A 191 9.62 -2.00 -12.06
N ARG A 192 10.41 -1.18 -12.75
CA ARG A 192 11.65 -0.58 -12.21
C ARG A 192 11.39 0.20 -10.92
N VAL A 193 10.30 0.95 -10.88
CA VAL A 193 9.90 1.71 -9.69
C VAL A 193 9.41 0.81 -8.56
N ARG A 194 8.57 -0.20 -8.82
CA ARG A 194 8.16 -1.16 -7.78
C ARG A 194 9.36 -1.84 -7.14
N GLU A 195 10.36 -2.13 -7.95
CA GLU A 195 11.61 -2.71 -7.51
C GLU A 195 12.43 -1.76 -6.65
N ALA A 196 12.62 -0.53 -7.08
CA ALA A 196 13.27 0.50 -6.26
C ALA A 196 12.53 0.71 -4.93
N VAL A 197 11.19 0.73 -4.93
CA VAL A 197 10.39 0.80 -3.70
C VAL A 197 10.62 -0.43 -2.81
N ARG A 198 10.73 -1.64 -3.37
CA ARG A 198 11.06 -2.84 -2.59
C ARG A 198 12.44 -2.73 -1.96
N LEU A 199 13.44 -2.26 -2.71
CA LEU A 199 14.79 -2.05 -2.20
C LEU A 199 14.81 -1.04 -1.05
N VAL A 200 14.12 0.09 -1.19
CA VAL A 200 14.05 1.12 -0.14
C VAL A 200 13.29 0.61 1.08
N VAL A 201 12.07 0.09 0.89
CA VAL A 201 11.15 -0.19 2.00
C VAL A 201 11.45 -1.52 2.69
N ALA A 202 11.77 -2.58 1.93
CA ALA A 202 12.01 -3.90 2.51
C ALA A 202 13.48 -4.13 2.84
N ARG A 203 14.41 -3.46 2.14
CA ARG A 203 15.85 -3.66 2.34
C ARG A 203 16.60 -2.45 2.90
N GLY A 204 15.94 -1.30 3.05
CA GLY A 204 16.61 -0.10 3.54
C GLY A 204 17.75 0.38 2.62
N ALA A 205 17.76 -0.01 1.35
CA ALA A 205 18.86 0.26 0.43
C ALA A 205 19.13 1.78 0.29
N ARG A 206 20.40 2.11 0.04
CA ARG A 206 20.87 3.45 -0.30
C ARG A 206 21.62 3.36 -1.63
N GLY A 207 21.44 4.36 -2.49
CA GLY A 207 22.34 4.55 -3.61
C GLY A 207 23.65 5.13 -3.09
N CYS A 208 24.75 4.50 -3.45
CA CYS A 208 26.08 5.03 -3.23
C CYS A 208 26.49 5.79 -4.49
N ALA A 209 26.51 7.11 -4.42
CA ALA A 209 26.89 7.97 -5.54
C ALA A 209 28.42 8.05 -5.75
N ALA A 210 29.24 7.52 -4.83
CA ALA A 210 30.59 8.06 -4.60
C ALA A 210 31.74 7.03 -4.43
N ALA A 211 31.63 5.80 -4.94
CA ALA A 211 32.79 4.88 -4.94
C ALA A 211 33.17 4.46 -6.36
N PRO A 212 34.03 5.23 -7.06
CA PRO A 212 34.58 4.84 -8.36
C PRO A 212 35.62 3.69 -8.29
N THR A 213 35.94 3.16 -7.11
CA THR A 213 37.14 2.32 -6.90
C THR A 213 36.92 0.84 -6.64
N ALA A 214 35.69 0.29 -6.71
CA ALA A 214 35.48 -1.15 -6.58
C ALA A 214 34.81 -1.73 -7.83
N ALA A 215 35.63 -2.19 -8.78
CA ALA A 215 35.27 -2.81 -10.04
C ALA A 215 34.52 -4.17 -9.92
N ALA A 216 33.93 -4.49 -8.78
CA ALA A 216 33.15 -5.71 -8.58
C ALA A 216 31.66 -5.46 -8.84
N ALA A 217 31.31 -5.29 -10.12
CA ALA A 217 30.08 -5.67 -10.82
C ALA A 217 28.69 -5.68 -10.11
N GLY A 218 28.47 -4.86 -9.09
CA GLY A 218 27.23 -4.84 -8.29
C GLY A 218 26.64 -3.46 -8.10
N GLU A 219 26.29 -2.77 -9.19
CA GLU A 219 25.34 -1.64 -9.27
C GLU A 219 25.15 -0.79 -7.99
N GLY A 220 26.21 -0.20 -7.42
CA GLY A 220 26.20 0.95 -6.47
C GLY A 220 25.13 0.97 -5.36
N LEU A 221 24.63 -0.17 -4.92
CA LEU A 221 23.54 -0.29 -3.95
C LEU A 221 24.09 -0.86 -2.66
N GLU A 222 24.15 -0.02 -1.63
CA GLU A 222 24.58 -0.43 -0.31
C GLU A 222 23.36 -0.74 0.55
N THR A 223 23.30 -1.97 1.07
CA THR A 223 22.36 -2.37 2.11
C THR A 223 23.13 -2.49 3.42
N ARG A 224 22.87 -1.59 4.37
CA ARG A 224 23.40 -1.72 5.73
C ARG A 224 22.45 -2.58 6.56
N GLU A 225 22.98 -3.63 7.18
CA GLU A 225 22.19 -4.55 8.01
C GLU A 225 21.57 -3.87 9.24
N GLU A 226 22.25 -2.85 9.77
CA GLU A 226 21.74 -2.00 10.85
C GLU A 226 20.44 -1.30 10.45
N ASP A 227 20.41 -0.74 9.23
CA ASP A 227 19.17 -0.17 8.69
C ASP A 227 18.11 -1.28 8.62
N LEU A 228 18.41 -2.50 8.16
CA LEU A 228 17.42 -3.60 8.07
C LEU A 228 16.77 -3.98 9.41
N ARG A 229 17.55 -4.12 10.49
CA ARG A 229 17.04 -4.58 11.80
C ARG A 229 16.12 -3.55 12.45
N GLU A 230 16.46 -2.28 12.34
CA GLU A 230 15.71 -1.19 12.96
C GLU A 230 14.61 -0.63 12.05
N THR A 231 14.73 -0.85 10.73
CA THR A 231 13.92 -0.17 9.70
C THR A 231 12.98 -1.14 9.02
N GLY A 232 11.94 -1.55 9.74
CA GLY A 232 10.80 -2.21 9.10
C GLY A 232 10.05 -1.28 8.12
N PRO A 233 9.08 -1.79 7.34
CA PRO A 233 8.26 -1.00 6.42
C PRO A 233 7.59 0.22 7.07
N ARG A 234 7.30 0.12 8.38
CA ARG A 234 6.74 1.20 9.21
C ARG A 234 7.64 2.43 9.31
N LYS A 235 8.96 2.29 9.11
CA LYS A 235 9.88 3.43 9.10
C LYS A 235 9.78 4.25 7.81
N TRP A 236 9.32 3.66 6.72
CA TRP A 236 9.20 4.37 5.43
C TRP A 236 7.79 4.80 5.12
N LEU A 237 6.81 4.06 5.63
CA LEU A 237 5.42 4.17 5.23
C LEU A 237 4.58 4.60 6.43
N VAL A 238 3.72 5.57 6.19
CA VAL A 238 2.72 6.01 7.15
C VAL A 238 1.55 5.02 7.08
N PRO A 239 1.15 4.40 8.19
CA PRO A 239 0.02 3.47 8.18
C PRO A 239 -1.26 4.20 7.79
N GLY A 240 -2.17 3.49 7.13
CA GLY A 240 -3.44 4.08 6.69
C GLY A 240 -3.27 5.23 5.69
N HIS A 241 -2.24 5.17 4.84
CA HIS A 241 -2.05 6.14 3.77
C HIS A 241 -1.94 5.45 2.40
N HIS A 242 -2.50 6.10 1.38
CA HIS A 242 -2.41 5.70 -0.01
C HIS A 242 -1.37 6.54 -0.73
N TYR A 243 -0.46 5.88 -1.43
CA TYR A 243 0.60 6.51 -2.20
C TYR A 243 0.24 6.50 -3.69
N ILE A 244 0.35 7.67 -4.31
CA ILE A 244 0.14 7.84 -5.75
C ILE A 244 1.42 8.38 -6.37
N LEU A 245 2.06 7.59 -7.22
CA LEU A 245 3.30 7.97 -7.89
C LEU A 245 3.05 8.18 -9.38
N SER A 246 3.29 9.40 -9.86
CA SER A 246 3.21 9.74 -11.29
C SER A 246 4.61 9.76 -11.90
N LEU A 247 4.81 8.92 -12.91
CA LEU A 247 6.09 8.69 -13.58
C LEU A 247 6.30 9.61 -14.78
N THR A 248 7.56 9.95 -15.06
CA THR A 248 8.01 10.56 -16.33
C THR A 248 8.82 9.56 -17.17
N LEU A 249 9.20 9.96 -18.38
CA LEU A 249 10.08 9.18 -19.25
C LEU A 249 11.49 8.99 -18.64
N GLU A 250 11.99 9.94 -17.86
CA GLU A 250 13.35 9.89 -17.31
C GLU A 250 13.59 8.70 -16.38
N VAL A 251 12.52 8.19 -15.74
CA VAL A 251 12.57 6.96 -14.94
C VAL A 251 13.05 5.75 -15.75
N TYR A 252 12.79 5.74 -17.06
CA TYR A 252 13.25 4.67 -17.94
C TYR A 252 14.78 4.65 -18.04
N ARG A 253 15.39 5.84 -18.12
CA ARG A 253 16.83 6.04 -18.35
C ARG A 253 17.64 6.11 -17.06
N ALA A 254 17.03 6.58 -15.98
CA ALA A 254 17.68 6.77 -14.69
C ALA A 254 18.29 5.46 -14.14
N PRO A 255 19.53 5.48 -13.61
CA PRO A 255 20.11 4.31 -12.96
C PRO A 255 19.34 3.94 -11.68
N LEU A 256 19.32 2.65 -11.32
CA LEU A 256 18.52 2.16 -10.20
C LEU A 256 18.94 2.77 -8.84
N PRO A 257 20.24 2.94 -8.52
CA PRO A 257 20.69 3.57 -7.27
C PRO A 257 20.13 4.99 -7.09
N LEU A 258 20.17 5.79 -8.17
CA LEU A 258 19.67 7.15 -8.16
C LEU A 258 18.14 7.22 -7.92
N LEU A 259 17.39 6.29 -8.52
CA LEU A 259 15.95 6.16 -8.25
C LEU A 259 15.67 5.79 -6.79
N VAL A 260 16.49 4.91 -6.21
CA VAL A 260 16.41 4.51 -4.80
C VAL A 260 16.64 5.71 -3.88
N ASP A 261 17.63 6.56 -4.16
CA ASP A 261 17.91 7.75 -3.34
C ASP A 261 16.80 8.81 -3.39
N HIS A 262 16.29 9.09 -4.59
CA HIS A 262 15.16 10.01 -4.73
C HIS A 262 13.90 9.46 -4.05
N LEU A 263 13.61 8.16 -4.16
CA LEU A 263 12.49 7.54 -3.44
C LEU A 263 12.68 7.60 -1.93
N ARG A 264 13.89 7.35 -1.43
CA ARG A 264 14.21 7.44 0.00
C ARG A 264 13.97 8.85 0.53
N THR A 265 14.40 9.86 -0.21
CA THR A 265 14.21 11.28 0.13
C THR A 265 12.74 11.67 0.08
N ALA A 266 12.02 11.23 -0.96
CA ALA A 266 10.59 11.46 -1.12
C ALA A 266 9.77 10.86 0.03
N LEU A 267 10.01 9.59 0.37
CA LEU A 267 9.30 8.89 1.44
C LEU A 267 9.58 9.53 2.81
N ARG A 268 10.83 9.94 3.11
CA ARG A 268 11.16 10.66 4.35
C ARG A 268 10.45 12.01 4.43
N SER A 269 10.46 12.78 3.33
CA SER A 269 9.82 14.09 3.28
C SER A 269 8.31 13.97 3.52
N ILE A 270 7.66 13.03 2.84
CA ILE A 270 6.22 12.78 3.01
C ILE A 270 5.90 12.29 4.41
N ARG A 271 6.70 11.37 4.95
CA ARG A 271 6.50 10.85 6.30
C ARG A 271 6.56 11.97 7.34
N ARG A 272 7.60 12.81 7.31
CA ARG A 272 7.74 13.97 8.20
C ARG A 272 6.53 14.90 8.11
N LYS A 273 6.08 15.21 6.89
CA LYS A 273 4.90 16.06 6.67
C LYS A 273 3.60 15.41 7.18
N ALA A 274 3.46 14.10 7.03
CA ALA A 274 2.29 13.36 7.50
C ALA A 274 2.24 13.28 9.02
N GLU A 275 3.37 12.99 9.67
CA GLU A 275 3.49 12.98 11.12
C GLU A 275 3.18 14.37 11.70
N ALA A 276 3.74 15.44 11.10
CA ALA A 276 3.41 16.80 11.48
C ALA A 276 1.91 17.13 11.30
N ALA A 277 1.29 16.69 10.20
CA ALA A 277 -0.13 16.90 9.96
C ALA A 277 -1.03 16.09 10.92
N ILE A 278 -0.60 14.90 11.34
CA ILE A 278 -1.31 14.09 12.35
C ILE A 278 -1.23 14.79 13.71
N LEU A 279 -0.05 15.25 14.12
CA LEU A 279 0.13 15.99 15.37
C LEU A 279 -0.68 17.29 15.38
N ALA A 280 -0.67 18.04 14.28
CA ALA A 280 -1.46 19.27 14.16
C ALA A 280 -2.97 19.01 14.30
N ARG A 281 -3.47 17.89 13.77
CA ARG A 281 -4.88 17.48 13.97
C ARG A 281 -5.17 17.11 15.41
N GLN A 282 -4.28 16.35 16.05
CA GLN A 282 -4.42 15.99 17.47
C GLN A 282 -4.44 17.22 18.38
N LEU A 283 -3.62 18.24 18.09
CA LEU A 283 -3.65 19.50 18.82
C LEU A 283 -4.95 20.27 18.61
N ALA A 284 -5.43 20.37 17.36
CA ALA A 284 -6.71 21.02 17.06
C ALA A 284 -7.90 20.31 17.75
N ASP A 285 -7.88 18.98 17.82
CA ASP A 285 -8.91 18.20 18.52
C ASP A 285 -8.91 18.47 20.05
N LEU A 286 -7.73 18.73 20.64
CA LEU A 286 -7.60 19.10 22.06
C LEU A 286 -8.09 20.52 22.34
N GLU A 287 -7.88 21.48 21.42
CA GLU A 287 -8.38 22.85 21.56
C GLU A 287 -9.91 22.93 21.42
N LEU A 288 -10.51 22.04 20.62
CA LEU A 288 -11.96 21.96 20.40
C LEU A 288 -12.73 21.20 21.48
N CYS A 289 -12.04 20.56 22.42
CA CYS A 289 -12.61 20.26 23.73
C CYS A 289 -12.29 21.46 24.62
N PRO A 290 -13.06 22.56 24.59
CA PRO A 290 -12.94 23.55 25.64
C PRO A 290 -13.13 22.76 26.91
N ARG A 291 -12.08 22.74 27.75
CA ARG A 291 -12.18 22.33 29.16
C ARG A 291 -13.54 22.87 29.56
N ALA A 292 -14.49 21.98 29.82
CA ALA A 292 -15.76 22.35 30.41
C ALA A 292 -15.32 23.14 31.63
N THR A 293 -15.33 24.47 31.49
CA THR A 293 -15.06 25.41 32.54
C THR A 293 -16.05 24.96 33.56
N ARG A 294 -15.50 24.35 34.62
CA ARG A 294 -16.20 24.04 35.85
C ARG A 294 -17.24 25.12 35.97
N ARG A 295 -18.51 24.72 35.88
CA ARG A 295 -19.52 25.39 36.67
C ARG A 295 -18.92 25.40 38.07
N THR A 296 -18.30 26.51 38.44
CA THR A 296 -18.82 27.28 39.54
C THR A 296 -20.30 27.44 39.15
N ASP A 297 -21.25 26.62 39.60
CA ASP A 297 -21.47 26.23 41.00
C ASP A 297 -20.93 27.36 41.89
N ASP A 298 -21.32 28.57 41.49
CA ASP A 298 -21.63 29.64 42.40
C ASP A 298 -22.65 29.00 43.35
N ASP A 299 -22.12 28.52 44.46
CA ASP A 299 -22.83 28.38 45.70
C ASP A 299 -23.46 29.77 45.98
N ASP A 300 -24.67 29.97 45.43
CA ASP A 300 -25.60 31.06 45.74
C ASP A 300 -26.22 30.77 47.12
N ASP A 301 -25.34 30.52 48.10
CA ASP A 301 -25.63 30.49 49.52
C ASP A 301 -25.49 31.93 50.05
N GLY A 302 -26.61 32.65 49.98
CA GLY A 302 -27.01 33.53 51.07
C GLY A 302 -26.37 34.93 51.13
N ALA A 303 -27.16 35.94 50.76
CA ALA A 303 -27.26 37.18 51.53
C ALA A 303 -28.58 37.92 51.21
N ALA A 304 -29.57 37.73 52.06
CA ALA A 304 -30.77 38.57 52.08
C ALA A 304 -30.38 40.03 52.38
N PRO A 305 -30.80 41.03 51.57
CA PRO A 305 -30.62 42.42 51.96
C PRO A 305 -31.59 42.78 53.09
N GLY A 306 -31.00 43.19 54.21
CA GLY A 306 -31.69 43.61 55.42
C GLY A 306 -32.69 44.73 55.17
N ARG A 307 -33.83 44.63 55.85
CA ARG A 307 -34.82 45.69 56.02
C ARG A 307 -34.18 46.83 56.82
N GLU A 308 -33.96 47.97 56.19
CA GLU A 308 -33.64 49.20 56.91
C GLU A 308 -34.94 49.91 57.25
N CYS A 309 -35.29 49.85 58.54
CA CYS A 309 -36.42 50.56 59.15
C CYS A 309 -36.07 52.04 59.30
N THR A 310 -36.66 52.90 58.48
CA THR A 310 -36.63 54.35 58.70
C THR A 310 -37.80 54.77 59.61
N PRO A 311 -37.56 55.50 60.70
CA PRO A 311 -38.58 55.87 61.70
C PRO A 311 -39.48 57.05 61.28
N PRO A 312 -40.60 57.28 61.99
CA PRO A 312 -41.56 58.35 61.72
C PRO A 312 -41.23 59.66 62.46
N GLY A 313 -41.69 60.80 61.92
CA GLY A 313 -41.77 62.12 62.57
C GLY A 313 -40.70 63.11 62.09
N ALA A 314 -40.98 64.39 61.82
CA ALA A 314 -42.05 65.26 62.31
C ALA A 314 -42.58 66.21 61.21
#